data_AF-A0A536X034-F1
#
_entry.id   AF-A0A536X034-F1
#
_cell.length_a   1.000
_cell.length_b   1.000
_cell.length_c   1.000
_cell.angle_alpha   90.00
_cell.angle_beta   90.00
_cell.angle_gamma   90.00
#
_symmetry.space_group_name_H-M   'P 1'
#
loop_
_entity.id
_entity.type
_entity.pdbx_description
1 polymer ?
#
loop_
_entity_poly.entity_id
_entity_poly.type
_entity_poly.pdbx_seq_one_letter_code
_entity_poly.pdbx_strand_id
1 'polypeptide(L)' 'VKQAWEKKEGDRMLRNERYFGNIYRSFTLPAELDESASVATYNNGVLELKLVKKAAAPGKRLAVR' A
#
# COMPACT_ATOMS: atom_id res chain seq x y z
N VAL A 1 -1.35 0.67 14.51
CA VAL A 1 -1.78 2.09 14.47
C VAL A 1 -2.45 2.43 15.79
N LYS A 2 -1.94 3.41 16.54
CA LYS A 2 -2.59 3.89 17.77
C LYS A 2 -3.17 5.28 17.51
N GLN A 3 -4.42 5.50 17.90
CA GLN A 3 -4.87 6.87 18.24
C GLN A 3 -4.39 7.15 19.66
N ALA A 4 -3.68 8.24 19.88
CA ALA A 4 -3.60 8.80 21.23
C ALA A 4 -4.58 9.96 21.31
N TRP A 5 -5.62 9.87 22.12
CA TRP A 5 -6.19 11.09 22.71
C TRP A 5 -5.29 11.41 23.91
N GLU A 6 -4.46 12.45 23.85
CA GLU A 6 -3.70 12.90 25.02
C GLU A 6 -3.86 14.40 25.21
N LYS A 7 -4.38 14.81 26.39
CA LYS A 7 -4.45 16.19 26.88
C LYS A 7 -3.46 16.32 28.02
N LYS A 8 -2.41 17.08 27.82
CA LYS A 8 -1.32 17.29 28.75
C LYS A 8 -1.16 18.85 28.80
N GLU A 9 -0.90 19.48 29.95
CA GLU A 9 -0.90 20.93 30.25
C GLU A 9 0.45 21.47 30.82
N GLY A 10 1.32 22.09 29.99
CA GLY A 10 2.72 22.45 30.33
C GLY A 10 3.74 21.83 29.37
N ASP A 11 4.76 21.11 29.88
CA ASP A 11 5.60 20.11 29.15
C ASP A 11 4.80 18.86 28.72
N ARG A 12 3.54 19.15 28.50
CA ARG A 12 2.41 18.31 28.67
C ARG A 12 1.60 18.77 27.41
N MET A 13 1.63 17.92 26.38
CA MET A 13 0.82 17.83 25.13
C MET A 13 -0.75 17.88 25.21
N LEU A 14 -1.39 19.02 24.94
CA LEU A 14 -2.86 19.20 25.11
C LEU A 14 -3.77 18.41 24.13
N ARG A 15 -3.33 17.89 23.00
CA ARG A 15 -4.19 17.08 22.12
C ARG A 15 -3.32 16.31 21.13
N ASN A 16 -3.60 15.02 20.92
CA ASN A 16 -3.26 14.36 19.64
C ASN A 16 -4.54 13.99 18.91
N GLU A 17 -4.52 14.21 17.61
CA GLU A 17 -5.53 13.72 16.68
C GLU A 17 -4.88 12.87 15.57
N ARG A 18 -3.54 12.92 15.47
CA ARG A 18 -2.80 12.21 14.45
C ARG A 18 -2.51 10.79 14.91
N TYR A 19 -2.78 9.85 14.02
CA TYR A 19 -2.40 8.46 14.20
C TYR A 19 -0.89 8.32 14.12
N PHE A 20 -0.32 7.43 14.94
CA PHE A 20 1.11 7.12 14.90
C PHE A 20 1.38 5.63 15.11
N GLY A 21 2.63 5.25 14.83
CA GLY A 21 3.13 3.88 14.89
C GLY A 21 3.13 3.18 13.54
N ASN A 22 3.54 1.91 13.55
CA ASN A 22 3.68 1.13 12.33
C ASN A 22 2.31 0.88 11.66
N ILE A 23 2.28 1.06 10.35
CA ILE A 23 1.11 0.83 9.50
C ILE A 23 1.52 -0.15 8.40
N TYR A 24 0.67 -1.15 8.17
CA TYR A 24 0.77 -2.08 7.06
C TYR A 24 -0.61 -2.21 6.40
N ARG A 25 -0.63 -2.40 5.08
CA ARG A 25 -1.81 -2.69 4.27
C ARG A 25 -1.45 -3.74 3.23
N SER A 26 -2.37 -4.65 2.99
CA SER A 26 -2.28 -5.66 1.93
C SER A 26 -3.50 -5.55 1.05
N PHE A 27 -3.32 -5.77 -0.25
CA PHE A 27 -4.39 -5.74 -1.25
C PHE A 27 -4.28 -6.99 -2.11
N THR A 28 -5.42 -7.64 -2.35
CA THR A 28 -5.52 -8.67 -3.37
C THR A 28 -5.87 -8.01 -4.69
N LEU A 29 -5.04 -8.25 -5.71
CA LEU A 29 -5.26 -7.68 -7.04
C LEU A 29 -5.86 -8.74 -7.97
N PRO A 30 -6.72 -8.33 -8.94
CA PRO A 30 -7.40 -9.27 -9.83
C PRO A 30 -6.49 -9.83 -10.95
N ALA A 31 -5.23 -9.39 -11.02
CA ALA A 31 -4.29 -9.79 -12.06
C ALA A 31 -2.89 -9.91 -11.47
N GLU A 32 -2.06 -10.74 -12.09
CA GLU A 32 -0.64 -10.79 -11.78
C GLU A 32 0.07 -9.52 -12.28
N LEU A 33 1.13 -9.12 -11.56
CA LEU A 33 1.89 -7.91 -11.84
C LEU A 33 3.31 -8.21 -12.28
N ASP A 34 3.84 -7.37 -13.15
CA ASP A 34 5.27 -7.32 -13.45
C ASP A 34 5.93 -6.40 -12.42
N GLU A 35 6.56 -7.00 -11.42
CA GLU A 35 7.26 -6.28 -10.35
C GLU A 35 8.46 -5.49 -10.87
N SER A 36 9.13 -5.96 -11.93
CA SER A 36 10.32 -5.33 -12.48
C SER A 36 10.01 -4.03 -13.24
N ALA A 37 8.82 -3.95 -13.83
CA ALA A 37 8.34 -2.79 -14.58
C ALA A 37 7.46 -1.84 -13.75
N SER A 38 7.09 -2.23 -12.52
CA SER A 38 6.28 -1.41 -11.63
C SER A 38 7.12 -0.39 -10.87
N VAL A 39 6.57 0.78 -10.59
CA VAL A 39 7.29 1.86 -9.89
C VAL A 39 6.50 2.44 -8.73
N ALA A 40 7.22 2.89 -7.71
CA ALA A 40 6.69 3.56 -6.54
C ALA A 40 7.29 4.96 -6.42
N THR A 41 6.45 5.96 -6.11
CA THR A 41 6.90 7.33 -5.87
C THR A 41 6.28 7.87 -4.59
N TYR A 42 7.07 8.59 -3.79
CA TYR A 42 6.59 9.22 -2.56
C TYR A 42 6.79 10.73 -2.66
N ASN A 43 5.69 11.47 -2.66
CA ASN A 43 5.73 12.92 -2.79
C ASN A 43 4.71 13.56 -1.85
N ASN A 44 5.14 14.59 -1.10
CA ASN A 44 4.30 15.38 -0.20
C ASN A 44 3.40 14.56 0.74
N GLY A 45 3.93 13.46 1.30
CA GLY A 45 3.19 12.63 2.24
C GLY A 45 2.34 11.51 1.59
N VAL A 46 2.31 11.42 0.27
CA VAL A 46 1.51 10.43 -0.48
C VAL A 46 2.40 9.43 -1.18
N LEU A 47 2.13 8.13 -0.98
CA LEU A 47 2.74 7.03 -1.71
C LEU A 47 1.85 6.68 -2.91
N GLU A 48 2.38 6.83 -4.12
CA GLU A 48 1.75 6.41 -5.37
C GLU A 48 2.46 5.15 -5.91
N LEU A 49 1.68 4.12 -6.24
CA LEU A 49 2.15 2.88 -6.84
C LEU A 49 1.60 2.76 -8.27
N LYS A 50 2.48 2.70 -9.27
CA LYS A 50 2.12 2.39 -10.66
C LYS A 50 2.45 0.93 -10.93
N LEU A 51 1.40 0.10 -10.92
CA LEU A 51 1.51 -1.35 -11.00
C LEU A 51 1.22 -1.84 -12.43
N VAL A 52 2.21 -2.46 -13.06
CA VAL A 52 2.12 -2.98 -14.43
C VAL A 52 1.55 -4.39 -14.39
N LYS A 53 0.48 -4.66 -15.14
CA LYS A 53 -0.05 -6.02 -15.28
C LYS A 53 0.92 -6.89 -16.07
N LYS A 54 1.13 -8.13 -15.64
CA LYS A 54 1.85 -9.11 -16.48
C LYS A 54 1.10 -9.33 -17.80
N ALA A 55 1.86 -9.46 -18.87
CA ALA A 55 1.30 -9.87 -20.15
C ALA A 55 0.66 -11.26 -20.01
N ALA A 56 -0.51 -11.44 -20.63
CA ALA A 56 -1.14 -12.75 -20.68
C ALA A 56 -0.23 -13.73 -21.44
N ALA A 57 0.02 -14.90 -20.86
CA ALA A 57 0.69 -15.96 -21.58
C ALA A 57 -0.16 -16.34 -22.80
N PRO A 58 0.44 -16.57 -23.98
CA PRO A 58 -0.31 -17.04 -25.13
C PRO A 58 -0.99 -18.37 -24.77
N GLY A 59 -2.28 -18.47 -25.07
CA GLY A 59 -3.07 -19.65 -24.75
C GLY A 59 -2.49 -20.91 -25.38
N LYS A 60 -2.35 -21.98 -24.59
CA LYS A 60 -1.91 -23.28 -25.10
C LYS A 60 -3.13 -24.10 -25.50
N ARG A 61 -3.20 -24.53 -26.77
CA ARG A 61 -4.21 -25.49 -27.21
C ARG A 61 -3.91 -26.85 -26.58
N LEU A 62 -4.82 -27.35 -25.76
CA LEU A 62 -4.74 -28.70 -25.19
C LEU A 62 -5.39 -29.69 -26.15
N ALA A 63 -4.72 -30.82 -26.37
CA ALA A 63 -5.32 -31.94 -27.09
C ALA A 63 -6.23 -32.71 -26.13
N VAL A 64 -7.52 -32.84 -26.49
CA VAL A 64 -8.45 -33.73 -25.79
C VAL A 64 -8.15 -35.16 -26.21
N ARG A 65 -8.02 -36.07 -25.25
CA ARG A 65 -7.86 -37.51 -25.47
C ARG A 65 -9.12 -38.24 -25.04
#